data_AF-A0A414UQ49-F1
#
_entry.id   AF-A0A414UQ49-F1
#
_cell.length_a   1.000
_cell.length_b   1.000
_cell.length_c   1.000
_cell.angle_alpha   90.00
_cell.angle_beta   90.00
_cell.angle_gamma   90.00
#
_symmetry.space_group_name_H-M   'P 1'
#
loop_
_entity.id
_entity.type
_entity.pdbx_description
1 polymer ?
#
loop_
_entity_poly.entity_id
_entity_poly.type
_entity_poly.pdbx_seq_one_letter_code
_entity_poly.pdbx_strand_id
1 'polypeptide(L)'
;GCKYFASLLSSCKNQGIDDLNVAIQSYNYGGGYVGYVAGKGKKHTFNLAESFAREKSGGKKVTYTNPIAVAKNGGWRYGYGNMFYVELVNQYLTVAHFDNATAQAIMNEALKYQGWKYVYGGSNPNTSFDCSGLVQWCYGKAGISLPRTAQAQYDATQHLPLSQAKAGDLVFFHSTYNAGSYVTHVGI
;
A
#
# COMPACT_ATOMS: atom_id res chain seq x y z
N GLY A 1 10.37 11.93 -6.86
CA GLY A 1 9.84 11.17 -5.71
C GLY A 1 10.96 10.66 -4.83
N CYS A 2 11.51 9.46 -5.12
CA CYS A 2 12.39 8.73 -4.20
C CYS A 2 13.63 9.51 -3.73
N LYS A 3 14.39 10.13 -4.66
CA LYS A 3 15.56 10.96 -4.31
C LYS A 3 15.21 12.07 -3.32
N TYR A 4 14.06 12.70 -3.51
CA TYR A 4 13.61 13.80 -2.65
C TYR A 4 13.23 13.29 -1.26
N PHE A 5 12.42 12.24 -1.17
CA PHE A 5 12.04 11.65 0.11
C PHE A 5 13.26 11.14 0.91
N ALA A 6 14.21 10.50 0.23
CA ALA A 6 15.48 10.10 0.85
C ALA A 6 16.26 11.30 1.42
N SER A 7 16.29 12.44 0.72
CA SER A 7 16.93 13.65 1.24
C SER A 7 16.24 14.21 2.49
N LEU A 8 14.91 14.09 2.60
CA LEU A 8 14.15 14.50 3.78
C LEU A 8 14.43 13.59 4.97
N LEU A 9 14.49 12.27 4.75
CA LEU A 9 14.88 11.29 5.80
C LEU A 9 16.28 11.60 6.34
N SER A 10 17.25 11.84 5.45
CA SER A 10 18.60 12.25 5.86
C SER A 10 18.60 13.57 6.65
N SER A 11 17.78 14.55 6.24
CA SER A 11 17.63 15.81 6.96
C SER A 11 17.02 15.62 8.36
N CYS A 12 16.03 14.73 8.50
CA CYS A 12 15.44 14.36 9.80
C CYS A 12 16.51 13.74 10.71
N LYS A 13 17.25 12.75 10.20
CA LYS A 13 18.32 12.07 10.95
C LYS A 13 19.40 13.05 11.43
N ASN A 14 19.84 13.97 10.55
CA ASN A 14 20.84 14.98 10.90
C ASN A 14 20.36 15.95 11.98
N GLN A 15 19.05 16.09 12.17
CA GLN A 15 18.43 16.93 13.21
C GLN A 15 17.94 16.12 14.43
N GLY A 16 18.24 14.81 14.48
CA GLY A 16 17.86 13.91 15.55
C GLY A 16 16.35 13.65 15.62
N ILE A 17 15.68 13.61 14.48
CA ILE A 17 14.25 13.31 14.35
C ILE A 17 14.10 11.88 13.83
N ASP A 18 13.48 11.01 14.63
CA ASP A 18 13.19 9.61 14.28
C ASP A 18 11.74 9.40 13.78
N ASP A 19 10.90 10.44 13.83
CA ASP A 19 9.50 10.36 13.44
C ASP A 19 9.31 10.47 11.92
N LEU A 20 8.92 9.35 11.28
CA LEU A 20 8.65 9.26 9.84
C LEU A 20 7.62 10.29 9.35
N ASN A 21 6.65 10.67 10.20
CA ASN A 21 5.62 11.62 9.82
C ASN A 21 6.19 13.02 9.53
N VAL A 22 7.36 13.36 10.09
CA VAL A 22 8.04 14.61 9.74
C VAL A 22 8.49 14.58 8.28
N ALA A 23 9.09 13.49 7.82
CA ALA A 23 9.49 13.34 6.42
C ALA A 23 8.28 13.27 5.48
N ILE A 24 7.19 12.60 5.89
CA ILE A 24 5.93 12.56 5.14
C ILE A 24 5.39 13.98 4.96
N GLN A 25 5.21 14.74 6.05
CA GLN A 25 4.69 16.11 5.96
C GLN A 25 5.64 17.04 5.19
N SER A 26 6.96 16.87 5.34
CA SER A 26 7.96 17.61 4.58
C SER A 26 7.96 17.30 3.08
N TYR A 27 7.45 16.16 2.64
CA TYR A 27 7.26 15.92 1.21
C TYR A 27 6.25 16.91 0.60
N ASN A 28 5.25 17.32 1.39
CA ASN A 28 4.25 18.30 1.01
C ASN A 28 4.67 19.75 1.30
N TYR A 29 5.31 20.00 2.45
CA TYR A 29 5.70 21.34 2.92
C TYR A 29 7.11 21.78 2.54
N GLY A 30 7.91 20.88 2.01
CA GLY A 30 9.34 21.10 1.82
C GLY A 30 10.17 20.85 3.09
N GLY A 31 11.49 20.82 2.89
CA GLY A 31 12.47 20.53 3.95
C GLY A 31 12.49 21.53 5.10
N GLY A 32 11.96 22.75 4.91
CA GLY A 32 11.85 23.75 5.97
C GLY A 32 10.98 23.29 7.16
N TYR A 33 10.05 22.37 6.92
CA TYR A 33 9.24 21.79 8.00
C TYR A 33 10.06 20.88 8.93
N VAL A 34 11.13 20.23 8.44
CA VAL A 34 12.03 19.44 9.30
C VAL A 34 12.67 20.33 10.36
N GLY A 35 13.23 21.47 9.94
CA GLY A 35 13.81 22.45 10.86
C GLY A 35 12.78 23.06 11.83
N TYR A 36 11.56 23.29 11.35
CA TYR A 36 10.48 23.79 12.20
C TYR A 36 10.13 22.83 13.35
N VAL A 37 10.14 21.52 13.09
CA VAL A 37 9.85 20.47 14.09
C VAL A 37 11.06 20.17 14.97
N ALA A 38 12.28 20.27 14.45
CA ALA A 38 13.52 20.03 15.20
C ALA A 38 13.59 20.88 16.49
N GLY A 39 13.16 22.14 16.40
CA GLY A 39 13.09 23.06 17.55
C GLY A 39 11.83 22.95 18.41
N LYS A 40 10.89 22.05 18.09
CA LYS A 40 9.57 21.95 18.75
C LYS A 40 9.22 20.53 19.20
N GLY A 41 10.19 19.84 19.78
CA GLY A 41 10.00 18.50 20.36
C GLY A 41 10.27 17.34 19.40
N LYS A 42 10.77 17.62 18.18
CA LYS A 42 11.30 16.61 17.24
C LYS A 42 10.30 15.53 16.81
N LYS A 43 9.00 15.77 17.01
CA LYS A 43 7.90 14.89 16.59
C LYS A 43 6.86 15.68 15.84
N HIS A 44 6.32 15.09 14.78
CA HIS A 44 5.19 15.66 14.07
C HIS A 44 3.95 15.66 14.97
N THR A 45 3.18 16.74 14.86
CA THR A 45 1.80 16.79 15.34
C THR A 45 0.96 17.56 14.35
N PHE A 46 -0.35 17.31 14.33
CA PHE A 46 -1.29 18.10 13.53
C PHE A 46 -1.17 19.60 13.84
N ASN A 47 -1.09 19.98 15.11
CA ASN A 47 -0.99 21.39 15.52
C ASN A 47 0.28 22.06 14.98
N LEU A 48 1.41 21.35 14.90
CA LEU A 48 2.63 21.86 14.29
C LEU A 48 2.47 22.03 12.78
N ALA A 49 1.82 21.09 12.09
CA ALA A 49 1.53 21.21 10.66
C ALA A 49 0.59 22.38 10.36
N GLU A 50 -0.49 22.52 11.15
CA GLU A 50 -1.43 23.64 11.06
C GLU A 50 -0.74 24.98 11.31
N SER A 51 0.06 25.10 12.38
CA SER A 51 0.78 26.33 12.71
C SER A 51 1.77 26.71 11.62
N PHE A 52 2.53 25.75 11.09
CA PHE A 52 3.43 25.98 9.98
C PHE A 52 2.69 26.51 8.73
N ALA A 53 1.57 25.89 8.37
CA ALA A 53 0.77 26.35 7.24
C ALA A 53 0.14 27.73 7.49
N ARG A 54 -0.29 28.02 8.72
CA ARG A 54 -0.79 29.35 9.12
C ARG A 54 0.26 30.42 8.90
N GLU A 55 1.47 30.20 9.39
CA GLU A 55 2.61 31.12 9.24
C GLU A 55 2.92 31.34 7.75
N LYS A 56 3.04 30.26 6.97
CA LYS A 56 3.39 30.32 5.55
C LYS A 56 2.30 30.93 4.66
N SER A 57 1.03 30.81 5.05
CA SER A 57 -0.10 31.36 4.30
C SER A 57 -0.47 32.79 4.70
N GLY A 58 0.18 33.37 5.73
CA GLY A 58 -0.26 34.63 6.32
C GLY A 58 -1.66 34.54 6.93
N GLY A 59 -2.04 33.36 7.44
CA GLY A 59 -3.36 33.11 8.03
C GLY A 59 -4.51 32.94 7.03
N LYS A 60 -4.25 32.95 5.71
CA LYS A 60 -5.30 32.77 4.70
C LYS A 60 -5.83 31.35 4.69
N LYS A 61 -7.14 31.19 4.83
CA LYS A 61 -7.84 29.90 4.76
C LYS A 61 -8.41 29.66 3.36
N VAL A 62 -8.53 28.39 2.99
CA VAL A 62 -9.19 27.91 1.78
C VAL A 62 -10.12 26.76 2.11
N THR A 63 -11.23 26.66 1.37
CA THR A 63 -12.19 25.55 1.48
C THR A 63 -11.51 24.23 1.18
N TYR A 64 -11.79 23.22 1.99
CA TYR A 64 -11.28 21.87 1.80
C TYR A 64 -12.26 20.83 2.35
N THR A 65 -13.10 20.29 1.48
CA THR A 65 -14.25 19.44 1.82
C THR A 65 -13.90 17.96 2.00
N ASN A 66 -12.63 17.62 2.18
CA ASN A 66 -12.25 16.24 2.49
C ASN A 66 -12.88 15.82 3.84
N PRO A 67 -13.47 14.61 3.96
CA PRO A 67 -14.14 14.19 5.19
C PRO A 67 -13.29 14.31 6.47
N ILE A 68 -11.98 14.10 6.38
CA ILE A 68 -11.05 14.27 7.50
C ILE A 68 -11.05 15.73 7.97
N ALA A 69 -10.94 16.68 7.03
CA ALA A 69 -10.96 18.10 7.35
C ALA A 69 -12.34 18.55 7.83
N VAL A 70 -13.42 18.07 7.21
CA VAL A 70 -14.80 18.34 7.64
C VAL A 70 -15.00 17.93 9.09
N ALA A 71 -14.63 16.70 9.46
CA ALA A 71 -14.74 16.20 10.83
C ALA A 71 -13.85 16.95 11.81
N LYS A 72 -12.65 17.39 11.39
CA LYS A 72 -11.69 18.08 12.26
C LYS A 72 -12.05 19.54 12.54
N ASN A 73 -12.44 20.29 11.52
CA ASN A 73 -12.52 21.75 11.61
C ASN A 73 -13.63 22.40 10.77
N GLY A 74 -14.56 21.61 10.21
CA GLY A 74 -15.63 22.12 9.36
C GLY A 74 -15.26 22.27 7.88
N GLY A 75 -14.10 21.76 7.44
CA GLY A 75 -13.79 21.61 6.02
C GLY A 75 -12.97 22.75 5.44
N TRP A 76 -11.88 23.11 6.10
CA TRP A 76 -10.93 24.12 5.61
C TRP A 76 -9.48 23.74 5.91
N ARG A 77 -8.54 24.40 5.21
CA ARG A 77 -7.11 24.39 5.53
C ARG A 77 -6.48 25.75 5.31
N TYR A 78 -5.29 25.97 5.85
CA TYR A 78 -4.49 27.12 5.45
C TYR A 78 -4.00 27.00 4.01
N GLY A 79 -3.86 28.14 3.33
CA GLY A 79 -3.49 28.27 1.90
C GLY A 79 -2.03 27.92 1.57
N TYR A 80 -1.41 27.00 2.30
CA TYR A 80 -0.05 26.53 2.08
C TYR A 80 0.04 25.02 2.30
N GLY A 81 0.44 24.28 1.26
CA GLY A 81 0.47 22.82 1.25
C GLY A 81 -0.86 22.20 1.73
N ASN A 82 -0.78 21.11 2.48
CA ASN A 82 -1.92 20.45 3.12
C ASN A 82 -1.56 20.00 4.55
N MET A 83 -2.19 20.60 5.56
CA MET A 83 -1.95 20.27 6.98
C MET A 83 -2.49 18.91 7.41
N PHE A 84 -3.29 18.27 6.56
CA PHE A 84 -3.79 16.91 6.74
C PHE A 84 -2.96 15.87 5.99
N TYR A 85 -1.81 16.24 5.39
CA TYR A 85 -1.08 15.35 4.49
C TYR A 85 -0.64 14.03 5.14
N VAL A 86 -0.17 14.08 6.40
CA VAL A 86 0.15 12.86 7.16
C VAL A 86 -1.07 11.96 7.33
N GLU A 87 -2.23 12.52 7.71
CA GLU A 87 -3.49 11.77 7.86
C GLU A 87 -3.97 11.17 6.51
N LEU A 88 -3.76 11.90 5.41
CA LEU A 88 -4.07 11.45 4.06
C LEU A 88 -3.19 10.28 3.62
N VAL A 89 -1.88 10.37 3.85
CA VAL A 89 -0.92 9.34 3.46
C VAL A 89 -1.08 8.09 4.34
N ASN A 90 -1.28 8.26 5.65
CA ASN A 90 -1.38 7.15 6.59
C ASN A 90 -2.63 6.28 6.40
N GLN A 91 -3.65 6.75 5.68
CA GLN A 91 -4.76 5.88 5.23
C GLN A 91 -4.30 4.72 4.33
N TYR A 92 -3.14 4.86 3.68
CA TYR A 92 -2.61 3.88 2.72
C TYR A 92 -1.26 3.28 3.15
N LEU A 93 -0.70 3.73 4.28
CA LEU A 93 0.54 3.18 4.84
C LEU A 93 0.30 2.07 5.86
N THR A 94 -0.93 1.59 5.99
CA THR A 94 -1.16 0.25 6.54
C THR A 94 -0.50 -0.75 5.59
N VAL A 95 0.75 -1.09 5.89
CA VAL A 95 1.42 -2.24 5.28
C VAL A 95 0.43 -3.39 5.44
N ALA A 96 0.12 -4.08 4.35
CA ALA A 96 -0.65 -5.32 4.41
C ALA A 96 0.21 -6.34 5.15
N HIS A 97 0.20 -6.24 6.48
CA HIS A 97 0.70 -7.25 7.38
C HIS A 97 -0.45 -8.23 7.51
N PHE A 98 -0.34 -9.35 6.83
CA PHE A 98 -1.32 -10.40 7.02
C PHE A 98 -1.03 -11.04 8.38
N ASP A 99 -2.03 -11.08 9.27
CA ASP A 99 -1.91 -11.79 10.56
C ASP A 99 -1.52 -13.26 10.36
N ASN A 100 -1.80 -13.81 9.17
CA ASN A 100 -1.39 -15.13 8.75
C ASN A 100 -0.01 -15.12 8.07
N ALA A 101 0.99 -15.70 8.73
CA ALA A 101 2.36 -15.86 8.22
C ALA A 101 2.43 -16.57 6.85
N THR A 102 1.52 -17.50 6.59
CA THR A 102 1.45 -18.20 5.29
C THR A 102 1.01 -17.25 4.17
N ALA A 103 -0.01 -16.42 4.41
CA ALA A 103 -0.45 -15.42 3.43
C ALA A 103 0.66 -14.40 3.15
N GLN A 104 1.39 -13.98 4.18
CA GLN A 104 2.57 -13.13 4.03
C GLN A 104 3.67 -13.80 3.18
N ALA A 105 3.95 -15.08 3.40
CA ALA A 105 4.93 -15.82 2.61
C ALA A 105 4.53 -15.93 1.12
N ILE A 106 3.27 -16.23 0.85
CA ILE A 106 2.70 -16.29 -0.50
C ILE A 106 2.88 -14.94 -1.21
N MET A 107 2.47 -13.84 -0.56
CA MET A 107 2.54 -12.50 -1.16
C MET A 107 3.97 -11.98 -1.30
N ASN A 108 4.87 -12.29 -0.36
CA ASN A 108 6.29 -11.96 -0.48
C ASN A 108 6.94 -12.64 -1.68
N GLU A 109 6.53 -13.87 -2.02
CA GLU A 109 7.00 -14.54 -3.23
C GLU A 109 6.35 -13.93 -4.48
N ALA A 110 5.02 -13.73 -4.48
CA ALA A 110 4.29 -13.20 -5.63
C ALA A 110 4.77 -11.80 -6.06
N LEU A 111 5.07 -10.91 -5.10
CA LEU A 111 5.53 -9.55 -5.36
C LEU A 111 6.88 -9.49 -6.08
N LYS A 112 7.70 -10.54 -6.04
CA LYS A 112 8.95 -10.62 -6.83
C LYS A 112 8.70 -10.61 -8.33
N TYR A 113 7.48 -10.98 -8.75
CA TYR A 113 7.07 -11.06 -10.15
C TYR A 113 6.12 -9.93 -10.54
N GLN A 114 5.96 -8.90 -9.69
CA GLN A 114 5.13 -7.75 -10.01
C GLN A 114 5.64 -7.08 -11.30
N GLY A 115 4.73 -6.92 -12.26
CA GLY A 115 5.03 -6.31 -13.58
C GLY A 115 5.63 -7.27 -14.61
N TRP A 116 5.82 -8.56 -14.28
CA TRP A 116 6.28 -9.55 -15.26
C TRP A 116 5.20 -9.85 -16.31
N LYS A 117 5.63 -10.22 -17.52
CA LYS A 117 4.72 -10.52 -18.64
C LYS A 117 4.05 -11.88 -18.44
N TYR A 118 2.74 -11.94 -18.68
CA TYR A 118 1.98 -13.20 -18.71
C TYR A 118 2.52 -14.14 -19.79
N VAL A 119 2.77 -15.40 -19.44
CA VAL A 119 3.19 -16.46 -20.36
C VAL A 119 2.30 -17.67 -20.18
N TYR A 120 1.48 -17.98 -21.19
CA TYR A 120 0.60 -19.15 -21.20
C TYR A 120 1.40 -20.43 -21.01
N GLY A 121 1.02 -21.26 -20.03
CA GLY A 121 1.75 -22.48 -19.66
C GLY A 121 2.91 -22.26 -18.69
N GLY A 122 3.31 -21.00 -18.44
CA GLY A 122 4.39 -20.66 -17.52
C GLY A 122 4.02 -20.96 -16.06
N SER A 123 4.96 -21.54 -15.30
CA SER A 123 4.72 -21.94 -13.91
C SER A 123 5.97 -21.83 -13.01
N ASN A 124 6.99 -21.10 -13.46
CA ASN A 124 8.20 -20.85 -12.68
C ASN A 124 8.92 -19.57 -13.17
N PRO A 125 9.87 -19.01 -12.39
CA PRO A 125 10.52 -17.74 -12.71
C PRO A 125 11.37 -17.76 -14.00
N ASN A 126 11.75 -18.92 -14.53
CA ASN A 126 12.53 -18.95 -15.78
C ASN A 126 11.63 -18.76 -17.01
N THR A 127 10.33 -19.05 -16.88
CA THR A 127 9.35 -18.97 -17.98
C THR A 127 8.37 -17.81 -17.82
N SER A 128 8.42 -17.08 -16.71
CA SER A 128 7.28 -16.33 -16.19
C SER A 128 6.07 -17.26 -15.94
N PHE A 129 4.89 -16.67 -15.77
CA PHE A 129 3.72 -17.36 -15.23
C PHE A 129 2.46 -17.12 -16.07
N ASP A 130 1.59 -18.13 -16.09
CA ASP A 130 0.15 -17.93 -16.23
C ASP A 130 -0.54 -17.83 -14.86
N CYS A 131 -1.85 -17.61 -14.85
CA CYS A 131 -2.62 -17.39 -13.61
C CYS A 131 -2.43 -18.52 -12.59
N SER A 132 -2.76 -19.75 -12.97
CA SER A 132 -2.63 -20.93 -12.11
C SER A 132 -1.18 -21.31 -11.80
N GLY A 133 -0.24 -21.03 -12.71
CA GLY A 133 1.17 -21.27 -12.51
C GLY A 133 1.79 -20.34 -11.47
N LEU A 134 1.38 -19.05 -11.43
CA LEU A 134 1.80 -18.11 -10.39
C LEU A 134 1.30 -18.56 -9.02
N VAL A 135 0.02 -18.92 -8.93
CA VAL A 135 -0.60 -19.44 -7.70
C VAL A 135 0.14 -20.68 -7.22
N GLN A 136 0.30 -21.69 -8.09
CA GLN A 136 0.99 -22.93 -7.75
C GLN A 136 2.41 -22.68 -7.22
N TRP A 137 3.18 -21.80 -7.88
CA TRP A 137 4.54 -21.49 -7.47
C TRP A 137 4.60 -20.82 -6.10
N CYS A 138 3.80 -19.77 -5.88
CA CYS A 138 3.84 -18.98 -4.66
C CYS A 138 3.36 -19.80 -3.44
N TYR A 139 2.30 -20.59 -3.61
CA TYR A 139 1.82 -21.50 -2.56
C TYR A 139 2.82 -22.62 -2.29
N GLY A 140 3.49 -23.16 -3.33
CA GLY A 140 4.56 -24.13 -3.16
C GLY A 140 5.74 -23.59 -2.35
N LYS A 141 6.10 -22.32 -2.54
CA LYS A 141 7.13 -21.63 -1.72
C LYS A 141 6.70 -21.39 -0.28
N ALA A 142 5.40 -21.32 -0.02
CA ALA A 142 4.82 -21.30 1.32
C ALA A 142 4.55 -22.71 1.90
N GLY A 143 4.97 -23.79 1.21
CA GLY A 143 4.83 -25.17 1.67
C GLY A 143 3.49 -25.84 1.36
N ILE A 144 2.65 -25.23 0.50
CA ILE A 144 1.33 -25.74 0.12
C ILE A 144 1.40 -26.27 -1.32
N SER A 145 1.04 -27.54 -1.52
CA SER A 145 0.98 -28.15 -2.85
C SER A 145 -0.38 -27.91 -3.49
N LEU A 146 -0.38 -27.30 -4.68
CA LEU A 146 -1.59 -27.06 -5.47
C LEU A 146 -1.49 -27.72 -6.86
N PRO A 147 -2.63 -28.20 -7.42
CA PRO A 147 -2.70 -28.67 -8.80
C PRO A 147 -2.33 -27.59 -9.83
N ARG A 148 -2.04 -28.00 -11.07
CA ARG A 148 -1.51 -27.11 -12.11
C ARG A 148 -2.55 -26.16 -12.72
N THR A 149 -3.81 -26.58 -12.87
CA THR A 149 -4.83 -25.81 -13.59
C THR A 149 -5.76 -25.07 -12.64
N ALA A 150 -6.32 -23.94 -13.08
CA ALA A 150 -7.25 -23.16 -12.27
C ALA A 150 -8.49 -23.99 -11.84
N GLN A 151 -9.02 -24.83 -12.74
CA GLN A 151 -10.12 -25.74 -12.43
C GLN A 151 -9.72 -26.76 -11.35
N ALA A 152 -8.55 -27.41 -11.47
CA ALA A 152 -8.13 -28.39 -10.47
C ALA A 152 -7.80 -27.74 -9.11
N GLN A 153 -7.31 -26.49 -9.11
CA GLN A 153 -7.14 -25.70 -7.87
C GLN A 153 -8.48 -25.37 -7.22
N TYR A 154 -9.50 -25.04 -8.01
CA TYR A 154 -10.86 -24.85 -7.53
C TYR A 154 -11.44 -26.14 -6.95
N ASP A 155 -11.25 -27.27 -7.61
CA ASP A 155 -11.76 -28.57 -7.15
C ASP A 155 -11.04 -29.07 -5.88
N ALA A 156 -9.80 -28.64 -5.66
CA ALA A 156 -8.98 -29.01 -4.51
C ALA A 156 -9.16 -28.09 -3.29
N THR A 157 -9.92 -27.01 -3.39
CA THR A 157 -10.13 -26.05 -2.29
C THR A 157 -11.56 -26.10 -1.75
N GLN A 158 -11.73 -25.76 -0.47
CA GLN A 158 -13.05 -25.54 0.11
C GLN A 158 -13.60 -24.19 -0.37
N HIS A 159 -14.86 -24.18 -0.81
CA HIS A 159 -15.47 -22.95 -1.32
C HIS A 159 -16.12 -22.14 -0.20
N LEU A 160 -15.96 -20.83 -0.29
CA LEU A 160 -16.54 -19.84 0.61
C LEU A 160 -16.92 -18.57 -0.19
N PRO A 161 -17.94 -17.83 0.24
CA PRO A 161 -18.31 -16.58 -0.42
C PRO A 161 -17.24 -15.51 -0.20
N LEU A 162 -17.03 -14.63 -1.17
CA LEU A 162 -16.01 -13.57 -1.09
C LEU A 162 -16.13 -12.69 0.16
N SER A 163 -17.34 -12.52 0.71
CA SER A 163 -17.58 -11.80 1.98
C SER A 163 -16.94 -12.43 3.22
N GLN A 164 -16.52 -13.70 3.14
CA GLN A 164 -15.81 -14.43 4.19
C GLN A 164 -14.33 -14.67 3.85
N ALA A 165 -13.91 -14.31 2.64
CA ALA A 165 -12.56 -14.55 2.17
C ALA A 165 -11.55 -13.72 2.96
N LYS A 166 -10.38 -14.31 3.17
CA LYS A 166 -9.23 -13.72 3.84
C LYS A 166 -8.04 -13.74 2.89
N ALA A 167 -7.03 -12.95 3.23
CA ALA A 167 -5.79 -12.98 2.48
C ALA A 167 -5.16 -14.38 2.49
N GLY A 168 -4.76 -14.86 1.32
CA GLY A 168 -4.27 -16.22 1.11
C GLY A 168 -5.37 -17.23 0.78
N ASP A 169 -6.63 -16.83 0.65
CA ASP A 169 -7.64 -17.61 -0.06
C ASP A 169 -7.50 -17.37 -1.58
N LEU A 170 -8.05 -18.27 -2.40
CA LEU A 170 -8.05 -18.12 -3.86
C LEU A 170 -9.37 -17.55 -4.36
N VAL A 171 -9.28 -16.63 -5.33
CA VAL A 171 -10.46 -16.08 -6.02
C VAL A 171 -10.50 -16.63 -7.44
N PHE A 172 -11.63 -17.26 -7.80
CA PHE A 172 -11.81 -17.91 -9.09
C PHE A 172 -12.80 -17.16 -9.97
N PHE A 173 -12.56 -17.18 -11.28
CA PHE A 173 -13.42 -16.55 -12.28
C PHE A 173 -13.72 -17.54 -13.41
N HIS A 174 -14.87 -17.35 -14.07
CA HIS A 174 -15.29 -18.13 -15.22
C HIS A 174 -15.38 -17.25 -16.48
N SER A 175 -15.37 -17.87 -17.65
CA SER A 175 -15.62 -17.24 -18.95
C SER A 175 -14.71 -16.04 -19.30
N THR A 176 -13.50 -15.99 -18.74
CA THR A 176 -12.51 -14.93 -19.05
C THR A 176 -11.83 -15.15 -20.41
N TYR A 177 -11.84 -16.37 -20.92
CA TYR A 177 -11.45 -16.75 -22.28
C TYR A 177 -12.17 -18.06 -22.68
N ASN A 178 -12.10 -18.44 -23.96
CA ASN A 178 -12.71 -19.68 -24.45
C ASN A 178 -11.93 -20.90 -23.91
N ALA A 179 -12.56 -21.65 -23.01
CA ALA A 179 -11.99 -22.84 -22.37
C ALA A 179 -13.06 -23.93 -22.22
N GLY A 180 -12.63 -25.19 -22.13
CA GLY A 180 -13.51 -26.33 -21.91
C GLY A 180 -13.93 -26.55 -20.45
N SER A 181 -13.46 -25.73 -19.52
CA SER A 181 -13.73 -25.81 -18.08
C SER A 181 -14.57 -24.62 -17.61
N TYR A 182 -15.29 -24.81 -16.49
CA TYR A 182 -16.06 -23.74 -15.87
C TYR A 182 -15.15 -22.63 -15.34
N VAL A 183 -14.14 -22.99 -14.55
CA VAL A 183 -13.14 -22.06 -14.04
C VAL A 183 -12.11 -21.79 -15.13
N THR A 184 -11.90 -20.50 -15.43
CA THR A 184 -10.95 -20.03 -16.46
C THR A 184 -9.87 -19.12 -15.89
N HIS A 185 -10.01 -18.60 -14.66
CA HIS A 185 -8.96 -17.78 -14.06
C HIS A 185 -8.91 -17.96 -12.53
N VAL A 186 -7.74 -17.69 -11.96
CA VAL A 186 -7.50 -17.75 -10.51
C VAL A 186 -6.57 -16.60 -10.09
N GLY A 187 -6.84 -16.00 -8.94
CA GLY A 187 -5.99 -15.02 -8.28
C GLY A 187 -5.75 -15.37 -6.80
N ILE A 188 -4.72 -14.73 -6.23
CA ILE A 188 -4.39 -14.73 -4.81
C ILE A 188 -5.06 -13.52 -4.16
#